data_AF-A0A7U6QIG2-F1
#
_entry.id   AF-A0A7U6QIG2-F1
#
_cell.length_a   1.000
_cell.length_b   1.000
_cell.length_c   1.000
_cell.angle_alpha   90.00
_cell.angle_beta   90.00
_cell.angle_gamma   90.00
#
_symmetry.space_group_name_H-M   'P 1'
#
loop_
_entity.id
_entity.type
_entity.pdbx_description
1 polymer ?
#
loop_
_entity_poly.entity_id
_entity_poly.type
_entity_poly.pdbx_seq_one_letter_code
_entity_poly.pdbx_strand_id
1 'polypeptide(L)'
;MRSPLLEENKLRAVRSTSPLFTEVLGGIKNQDYGTKESPINDRKEDDVLAFGPPVGLYFMDSPSMAFRVASEIAAMIYGNPTAYLSVGLFAAIISLVASGSSILEAVPHALSILGGYHGSREVYDTVILALEKGKKKNTLEYADHHSTAATTLARGIYDVLLYEENYEEAIILAIQGKRKNQIGYICGCLLGLKLGLDEIPKDAVESIDCIDIILKMSDKLGISYENKLYIT
;
A
#
# COMPACT_ATOMS: atom_id res chain seq x y z
N MET A 1 15.53 -15.12 -17.77
CA MET A 1 14.90 -14.29 -18.83
C MET A 1 14.92 -12.84 -18.32
N ARG A 2 15.44 -11.87 -19.09
CA ARG A 2 15.37 -10.45 -18.67
C ARG A 2 13.92 -9.98 -18.70
N SER A 3 13.50 -9.19 -17.71
CA SER A 3 12.13 -8.65 -17.67
C SER A 3 11.89 -7.75 -18.88
N PRO A 4 10.78 -7.91 -19.64
CA PRO A 4 10.42 -7.01 -20.74
C PRO A 4 10.35 -5.53 -20.33
N LEU A 5 10.11 -5.26 -19.04
CA LEU A 5 10.12 -3.91 -18.48
C LEU A 5 11.48 -3.21 -18.58
N LEU A 6 12.58 -3.96 -18.60
CA LEU A 6 13.92 -3.38 -18.71
C LEU A 6 14.21 -2.82 -20.11
N GLU A 7 13.39 -3.18 -21.11
CA GLU A 7 13.52 -2.72 -22.50
C GLU A 7 12.61 -1.52 -22.81
N GLU A 8 11.72 -1.14 -21.89
CA GLU A 8 10.77 -0.03 -22.09
C GLU A 8 11.44 1.34 -21.88
N ASN A 9 11.72 2.02 -23.00
CA ASN A 9 12.38 3.33 -22.99
C ASN A 9 11.57 4.41 -22.25
N LYS A 10 10.24 4.30 -22.23
CA LYS A 10 9.35 5.23 -21.49
C LYS A 10 9.67 5.24 -19.98
N LEU A 11 10.02 4.09 -19.41
CA LEU A 11 10.35 3.97 -17.97
C LEU A 11 11.68 4.62 -17.60
N ARG A 12 12.59 4.82 -18.55
CA ARG A 12 13.90 5.46 -18.34
C ARG A 12 13.86 6.99 -18.49
N ALA A 13 12.80 7.51 -19.10
CA ALA A 13 12.63 8.95 -19.33
C ALA A 13 12.15 9.70 -18.07
N VAL A 14 11.61 8.98 -17.08
CA VAL A 14 11.06 9.54 -15.84
C VAL A 14 12.06 9.37 -14.71
N ARG A 15 12.21 10.40 -13.85
CA ARG A 15 13.20 10.44 -12.77
C ARG A 15 13.04 9.26 -11.80
N SER A 16 14.18 8.73 -11.38
CA SER A 16 14.35 7.64 -10.41
C SER A 16 13.40 7.77 -9.21
N THR A 17 12.86 6.62 -8.80
CA THR A 17 12.40 6.32 -7.44
C THR A 17 13.40 6.81 -6.39
N SER A 18 12.93 7.06 -5.16
CA SER A 18 13.75 7.45 -3.99
C SER A 18 15.17 6.86 -4.06
N PRO A 19 16.26 7.65 -3.91
CA PRO A 19 17.64 7.17 -4.05
C PRO A 19 17.92 5.89 -3.25
N LEU A 20 17.25 5.75 -2.10
CA LEU A 20 17.32 4.59 -1.22
C LEU A 20 16.82 3.30 -1.90
N PHE A 21 15.73 3.36 -2.68
CA PHE A 21 15.24 2.19 -3.42
C PHE A 21 16.25 1.71 -4.45
N THR A 22 16.82 2.65 -5.20
CA THR A 22 17.80 2.33 -6.25
C THR A 22 19.08 1.75 -5.66
N GLU A 23 19.53 2.27 -4.51
CA GLU A 23 20.68 1.77 -3.78
C GLU A 23 20.46 0.32 -3.30
N VAL A 24 19.35 0.06 -2.61
CA VAL A 24 19.02 -1.29 -2.12
C VAL A 24 18.85 -2.27 -3.28
N LEU A 25 18.14 -1.90 -4.34
CA LEU A 25 17.98 -2.75 -5.54
C LEU A 25 19.32 -3.09 -6.19
N GLY A 26 20.25 -2.14 -6.25
CA GLY A 26 21.62 -2.38 -6.74
C GLY A 26 22.42 -3.31 -5.82
N GLY A 27 22.18 -3.23 -4.52
CA GLY A 27 22.84 -4.02 -3.47
C GLY A 27 22.34 -5.45 -3.30
N ILE A 28 21.14 -5.81 -3.81
CA ILE A 28 20.54 -7.14 -3.63
C ILE A 28 21.48 -8.29 -4.01
N LYS A 29 22.23 -8.16 -5.11
CA LYS A 29 23.17 -9.22 -5.55
C LYS A 29 24.29 -9.50 -4.56
N ASN A 30 24.66 -8.50 -3.77
CA ASN A 30 25.74 -8.56 -2.79
C ASN A 30 25.20 -8.78 -1.37
N GLN A 31 23.88 -8.96 -1.20
CA GLN A 31 23.20 -8.99 0.10
C GLN A 31 23.31 -7.66 0.88
N ASP A 32 23.51 -6.56 0.17
CA ASP A 32 23.56 -5.21 0.76
C ASP A 32 22.13 -4.65 0.90
N TYR A 33 21.35 -5.24 1.82
CA TYR A 33 19.98 -4.81 2.15
C TYR A 33 19.63 -5.11 3.62
N GLY A 34 18.59 -4.47 4.13
CA GLY A 34 18.14 -4.64 5.52
C GLY A 34 17.31 -5.90 5.78
N THR A 35 17.13 -6.24 7.04
CA THR A 35 16.10 -7.19 7.48
C THR A 35 15.45 -6.65 8.75
N LYS A 36 14.39 -7.31 9.23
CA LYS A 36 13.77 -6.93 10.51
C LYS A 36 14.75 -7.12 11.67
N GLU A 37 15.62 -8.13 11.56
CA GLU A 37 16.62 -8.51 12.55
C GLU A 37 17.93 -7.70 12.42
N SER A 38 18.20 -7.15 11.24
CA SER A 38 19.41 -6.36 10.94
C SER A 38 19.03 -5.15 10.08
N PRO A 39 18.46 -4.09 10.68
CA PRO A 39 18.03 -2.90 9.96
C PRO A 39 19.23 -2.07 9.48
N ILE A 40 19.13 -1.50 8.27
CA ILE A 40 20.16 -0.64 7.67
C ILE A 40 19.90 0.86 7.90
N ASN A 41 18.75 1.23 8.49
CA ASN A 41 18.36 2.59 8.86
C ASN A 41 17.18 2.56 9.85
N ASP A 42 16.74 3.73 10.32
CA ASP A 42 15.56 3.88 11.21
C ASP A 42 14.45 4.73 10.56
N ARG A 43 14.28 4.60 9.24
CA ARG A 43 13.37 5.41 8.43
C ARG A 43 11.90 4.99 8.60
N LYS A 44 10.99 5.97 8.68
CA LYS A 44 9.54 5.82 8.90
C LYS A 44 8.69 6.36 7.74
N GLU A 45 9.31 6.80 6.65
CA GLU A 45 8.65 7.46 5.53
C GLU A 45 7.60 6.56 4.86
N ASP A 46 6.59 7.18 4.26
CA ASP A 46 5.39 6.50 3.76
C ASP A 46 5.49 6.01 2.30
N ASP A 47 6.56 6.34 1.58
CA ASP A 47 6.78 5.89 0.19
C ASP A 47 6.96 4.38 0.11
N VAL A 48 7.37 3.75 1.21
CA VAL A 48 7.40 2.30 1.40
C VAL A 48 6.01 1.63 1.30
N LEU A 49 4.91 2.36 1.50
CA LEU A 49 3.55 1.80 1.38
C LEU A 49 3.23 1.30 -0.03
N ALA A 50 3.96 1.74 -1.05
CA ALA A 50 3.81 1.30 -2.43
C ALA A 50 4.03 -0.22 -2.64
N PHE A 51 4.74 -0.89 -1.71
CA PHE A 51 4.91 -2.35 -1.78
C PHE A 51 3.66 -3.13 -1.32
N GLY A 52 2.76 -2.49 -0.55
CA GLY A 52 1.63 -3.16 0.06
C GLY A 52 0.66 -3.76 -0.97
N PRO A 53 0.07 -2.94 -1.86
CA PRO A 53 -1.00 -3.42 -2.75
C PRO A 53 -0.61 -4.55 -3.71
N PRO A 54 0.55 -4.52 -4.42
CA PRO A 54 0.95 -5.63 -5.29
C PRO A 54 1.11 -6.95 -4.54
N VAL A 55 1.66 -6.90 -3.31
CA VAL A 55 1.84 -8.09 -2.47
C VAL A 55 0.49 -8.57 -1.93
N GLY A 56 -0.38 -7.65 -1.50
CA GLY A 56 -1.74 -7.96 -1.07
C GLY A 56 -2.56 -8.67 -2.14
N LEU A 57 -2.50 -8.16 -3.38
CA LEU A 57 -3.13 -8.79 -4.55
C LEU A 57 -2.55 -10.17 -4.86
N TYR A 58 -1.22 -10.32 -4.79
CA TYR A 58 -0.56 -11.60 -5.05
C TYR A 58 -0.96 -12.68 -4.03
N PHE A 59 -1.21 -12.29 -2.78
CA PHE A 59 -1.68 -13.15 -1.69
C PHE A 59 -3.15 -12.86 -1.35
N MET A 60 -4.00 -12.66 -2.35
CA MET A 60 -5.46 -12.61 -2.18
C MET A 60 -5.95 -13.85 -1.39
N ASP A 61 -6.95 -13.68 -0.54
CA ASP A 61 -7.46 -14.68 0.41
C ASP A 61 -6.45 -15.19 1.47
N SER A 62 -5.23 -14.65 1.50
CA SER A 62 -4.15 -15.07 2.42
C SER A 62 -3.54 -13.88 3.17
N PRO A 63 -4.33 -13.14 3.98
CA PRO A 63 -3.90 -11.87 4.58
C PRO A 63 -2.68 -12.01 5.50
N SER A 64 -2.51 -13.12 6.21
CA SER A 64 -1.32 -13.35 7.05
C SER A 64 -0.05 -13.51 6.22
N MET A 65 -0.14 -14.12 5.03
CA MET A 65 0.98 -14.23 4.11
C MET A 65 1.26 -12.90 3.42
N ALA A 66 0.21 -12.17 3.00
CA ALA A 66 0.32 -10.82 2.48
C ALA A 66 1.06 -9.90 3.46
N PHE A 67 0.63 -9.90 4.72
CA PHE A 67 1.26 -9.14 5.80
C PHE A 67 2.75 -9.49 5.93
N ARG A 68 3.05 -10.77 6.13
CA ARG A 68 4.40 -11.23 6.44
C ARG A 68 5.37 -10.88 5.31
N VAL A 69 5.01 -11.22 4.07
CA VAL A 69 5.87 -11.00 2.90
C VAL A 69 6.05 -9.52 2.61
N ALA A 70 4.99 -8.71 2.68
CA ALA A 70 5.10 -7.28 2.43
C ALA A 70 5.95 -6.58 3.50
N SER A 71 5.83 -6.98 4.77
CA SER A 71 6.71 -6.49 5.84
C SER A 71 8.17 -6.92 5.66
N GLU A 72 8.44 -8.13 5.16
CA GLU A 72 9.81 -8.58 4.85
C GLU A 72 10.43 -7.77 3.71
N ILE A 73 9.68 -7.55 2.63
CA ILE A 73 10.12 -6.73 1.49
C ILE A 73 10.40 -5.30 1.94
N ALA A 74 9.51 -4.70 2.72
CA ALA A 74 9.68 -3.34 3.22
C ALA A 74 10.90 -3.20 4.15
N ALA A 75 11.15 -4.21 5.01
CA ALA A 75 12.30 -4.23 5.92
C ALA A 75 13.66 -4.29 5.21
N MET A 76 13.69 -4.70 3.93
CA MET A 76 14.91 -4.60 3.11
C MET A 76 15.39 -3.16 2.91
N ILE A 77 14.46 -2.20 2.98
CA ILE A 77 14.72 -0.80 2.63
C ILE A 77 14.50 0.13 3.83
N TYR A 78 13.48 -0.12 4.66
CA TYR A 78 13.11 0.70 5.82
C TYR A 78 13.23 -0.12 7.08
N GLY A 79 14.19 0.21 7.94
CA GLY A 79 14.48 -0.59 9.13
C GLY A 79 13.59 -0.30 10.33
N ASN A 80 12.78 0.76 10.31
CA ASN A 80 11.88 1.06 11.44
C ASN A 80 10.59 0.21 11.39
N PRO A 81 10.16 -0.42 12.50
CA PRO A 81 8.91 -1.18 12.57
C PRO A 81 7.67 -0.44 12.10
N THR A 82 7.55 0.85 12.38
CA THR A 82 6.42 1.67 11.96
C THR A 82 6.30 1.72 10.44
N ALA A 83 7.41 1.72 9.70
CA ALA A 83 7.40 1.65 8.24
C ALA A 83 6.95 0.26 7.76
N TYR A 84 7.76 -0.78 8.03
CA TYR A 84 7.51 -2.09 7.41
C TYR A 84 6.26 -2.81 7.94
N LEU A 85 5.83 -2.55 9.17
CA LEU A 85 4.57 -3.10 9.69
C LEU A 85 3.35 -2.37 9.11
N SER A 86 3.46 -1.08 8.76
CA SER A 86 2.39 -0.38 8.03
C SER A 86 2.22 -0.94 6.62
N VAL A 87 3.30 -1.31 5.94
CA VAL A 87 3.22 -2.01 4.64
C VAL A 87 2.55 -3.37 4.77
N GLY A 88 2.94 -4.15 5.78
CA GLY A 88 2.29 -5.44 6.08
C GLY A 88 0.80 -5.28 6.34
N LEU A 89 0.42 -4.32 7.18
CA LEU A 89 -0.97 -4.02 7.47
C LEU A 89 -1.74 -3.65 6.20
N PHE A 90 -1.17 -2.77 5.36
CA PHE A 90 -1.81 -2.37 4.12
C PHE A 90 -1.96 -3.54 3.13
N ALA A 91 -0.96 -4.40 3.00
CA ALA A 91 -1.03 -5.60 2.17
C ALA A 91 -2.13 -6.57 2.64
N ALA A 92 -2.28 -6.77 3.95
CA ALA A 92 -3.35 -7.60 4.51
C ALA A 92 -4.74 -7.01 4.26
N ILE A 93 -4.89 -5.69 4.39
CA ILE A 93 -6.15 -5.00 4.05
C ILE A 93 -6.47 -5.20 2.57
N ILE A 94 -5.50 -4.99 1.67
CA ILE A 94 -5.68 -5.19 0.23
C ILE A 94 -6.07 -6.63 -0.09
N SER A 95 -5.40 -7.61 0.53
CA SER A 95 -5.72 -9.03 0.38
C SER A 95 -7.19 -9.32 0.73
N LEU A 96 -7.68 -8.79 1.86
CA LEU A 96 -9.06 -8.98 2.32
C LEU A 96 -10.09 -8.25 1.47
N VAL A 97 -9.82 -7.01 1.06
CA VAL A 97 -10.73 -6.21 0.24
C VAL A 97 -10.84 -6.80 -1.17
N ALA A 98 -9.72 -7.25 -1.74
CA ALA A 98 -9.73 -7.92 -3.04
C ALA A 98 -10.53 -9.24 -3.01
N SER A 99 -10.60 -9.89 -1.85
CA SER A 99 -11.45 -11.06 -1.57
C SER A 99 -12.92 -10.73 -1.26
N GLY A 100 -13.31 -9.45 -1.36
CA GLY A 100 -14.70 -9.01 -1.17
C GLY A 100 -15.06 -8.58 0.25
N SER A 101 -14.10 -8.50 1.18
CA SER A 101 -14.36 -7.91 2.51
C SER A 101 -14.59 -6.41 2.40
N SER A 102 -15.50 -5.86 3.19
CA SER A 102 -15.58 -4.40 3.35
C SER A 102 -14.35 -3.87 4.09
N ILE A 103 -14.05 -2.57 3.95
CA ILE A 103 -12.92 -1.94 4.64
C ILE A 103 -13.11 -1.99 6.16
N LEU A 104 -14.36 -1.83 6.61
CA LEU A 104 -14.75 -1.94 8.03
C LEU A 104 -14.51 -3.34 8.62
N GLU A 105 -14.48 -4.40 7.81
CA GLU A 105 -14.15 -5.76 8.22
C GLU A 105 -12.65 -6.06 8.05
N ALA A 106 -12.08 -5.60 6.93
CA ALA A 106 -10.70 -5.88 6.56
C ALA A 106 -9.69 -5.26 7.56
N VAL A 107 -9.93 -4.01 7.99
CA VAL A 107 -9.00 -3.29 8.89
C VAL A 107 -8.88 -3.98 10.25
N PRO A 108 -9.96 -4.30 11.00
CA PRO A 108 -9.86 -5.04 12.25
C PRO A 108 -9.16 -6.40 12.12
N HIS A 109 -9.44 -7.16 11.05
CA HIS A 109 -8.79 -8.45 10.83
C HIS A 109 -7.28 -8.28 10.59
N ALA A 110 -6.89 -7.33 9.74
CA ALA A 110 -5.48 -7.02 9.50
C ALA A 110 -4.77 -6.49 10.77
N LEU A 111 -5.46 -5.72 11.61
CA LEU A 111 -4.96 -5.28 12.92
C LEU A 111 -4.73 -6.45 13.90
N SER A 112 -5.59 -7.48 13.85
CA SER A 112 -5.38 -8.70 14.65
C SER A 112 -4.10 -9.44 14.25
N ILE A 113 -3.77 -9.48 12.95
CA ILE A 113 -2.52 -10.06 12.45
C ILE A 113 -1.33 -9.21 12.94
N LEU A 114 -1.42 -7.89 12.81
CA LEU A 114 -0.40 -6.93 13.26
C LEU A 114 -0.06 -7.09 14.75
N GLY A 115 -1.07 -7.35 15.60
CA GLY A 115 -0.90 -7.49 17.05
C GLY A 115 0.07 -8.60 17.48
N GLY A 116 0.35 -9.57 16.60
CA GLY A 116 1.34 -10.63 16.83
C GLY A 116 2.80 -10.19 16.68
N TYR A 117 3.08 -8.97 16.24
CA TYR A 117 4.42 -8.49 15.91
C TYR A 117 4.95 -7.49 16.94
N HIS A 118 6.24 -7.62 17.29
CA HIS A 118 6.93 -6.64 18.14
C HIS A 118 7.03 -5.27 17.43
N GLY A 119 6.86 -4.18 18.19
CA GLY A 119 6.89 -2.82 17.65
C GLY A 119 5.60 -2.37 16.94
N SER A 120 4.53 -3.17 17.00
CA SER A 120 3.26 -2.91 16.32
C SER A 120 2.40 -1.79 16.93
N ARG A 121 2.63 -1.43 18.19
CA ARG A 121 1.75 -0.54 18.97
C ARG A 121 1.48 0.80 18.27
N GLU A 122 2.52 1.48 17.77
CA GLU A 122 2.37 2.77 17.08
C GLU A 122 1.44 2.65 15.88
N VAL A 123 1.61 1.61 15.05
CA VAL A 123 0.78 1.37 13.87
C VAL A 123 -0.65 1.00 14.28
N TYR A 124 -0.80 0.12 15.26
CA TYR A 124 -2.09 -0.35 15.76
C TYR A 124 -2.93 0.81 16.29
N ASP A 125 -2.38 1.59 17.23
CA ASP A 125 -3.08 2.69 17.90
C ASP A 125 -3.46 3.80 16.90
N THR A 126 -2.60 4.07 15.91
CA THR A 126 -2.84 5.09 14.89
C THR A 126 -3.97 4.68 13.94
N VAL A 127 -3.98 3.43 13.48
CA VAL A 127 -4.98 2.94 12.51
C VAL A 127 -6.32 2.65 13.17
N ILE A 128 -6.35 2.11 14.41
CA ILE A 128 -7.61 1.89 15.11
C ILE A 128 -8.34 3.22 15.39
N LEU A 129 -7.60 4.28 15.73
CA LEU A 129 -8.17 5.61 15.90
C LEU A 129 -8.78 6.14 14.59
N ALA A 130 -8.09 5.98 13.46
CA ALA A 130 -8.63 6.37 12.15
C ALA A 130 -9.91 5.61 11.80
N LEU A 131 -9.93 4.29 12.03
CA LEU A 131 -11.09 3.45 11.79
C LEU A 131 -12.30 3.92 12.62
N GLU A 132 -12.10 4.16 13.92
CA GLU A 132 -13.16 4.63 14.82
C GLU A 132 -13.70 6.00 14.42
N LYS A 133 -12.81 6.93 14.03
CA LYS A 133 -13.17 8.27 13.59
C LYS A 133 -13.90 8.26 12.24
N GLY A 134 -13.40 7.48 11.28
CA GLY A 134 -14.01 7.33 9.95
C GLY A 134 -15.40 6.73 10.04
N LYS A 135 -15.57 5.65 10.83
CA LYS A 135 -16.88 5.02 11.09
C LYS A 135 -17.92 5.99 11.65
N LYS A 136 -17.49 6.91 12.53
CA LYS A 136 -18.37 7.92 13.15
C LYS A 136 -18.47 9.22 12.34
N LYS A 137 -17.72 9.34 11.24
CA LYS A 137 -17.54 10.58 10.46
C LYS A 137 -17.12 11.78 11.33
N ASN A 138 -16.27 11.52 12.31
CA ASN A 138 -15.75 12.54 13.24
C ASN A 138 -14.40 13.06 12.76
N THR A 139 -14.09 14.32 13.07
CA THR A 139 -12.77 14.90 12.78
C THR A 139 -11.64 14.04 13.34
N LEU A 140 -10.69 13.74 12.46
CA LEU A 140 -9.43 13.08 12.76
C LEU A 140 -8.32 14.13 12.87
N GLU A 141 -7.84 14.35 14.10
CA GLU A 141 -6.75 15.27 14.39
C GLU A 141 -5.46 14.47 14.55
N TYR A 142 -4.44 14.78 13.73
CA TYR A 142 -3.09 14.25 13.89
C TYR A 142 -2.14 15.38 14.25
N ALA A 143 -1.08 15.05 14.99
CA ALA A 143 0.05 15.96 15.13
C ALA A 143 0.74 16.07 13.76
N ASP A 144 0.45 17.14 13.03
CA ASP A 144 0.89 17.46 11.67
C ASP A 144 2.42 17.56 11.45
N HIS A 145 3.23 17.18 12.45
CA HIS A 145 4.67 17.47 12.50
C HIS A 145 5.55 16.29 12.10
N HIS A 146 5.06 15.03 12.14
CA HIS A 146 5.83 13.85 11.74
C HIS A 146 4.97 12.83 10.97
N SER A 147 4.82 13.01 9.66
CA SER A 147 4.11 12.03 8.80
C SER A 147 4.94 10.76 8.64
N THR A 148 4.49 9.67 9.25
CA THR A 148 5.02 8.31 9.10
C THR A 148 4.12 7.47 8.21
N ALA A 149 4.62 6.32 7.73
CA ALA A 149 3.82 5.32 7.03
C ALA A 149 2.52 4.96 7.78
N ALA A 150 2.55 4.87 9.11
CA ALA A 150 1.37 4.58 9.92
C ALA A 150 0.33 5.70 9.84
N THR A 151 0.74 6.96 10.02
CA THR A 151 -0.16 8.11 9.96
C THR A 151 -0.75 8.32 8.56
N THR A 152 0.05 8.08 7.50
CA THR A 152 -0.41 8.20 6.12
C THR A 152 -1.40 7.09 5.77
N LEU A 153 -1.12 5.84 6.15
CA LEU A 153 -2.05 4.72 5.98
C LEU A 153 -3.38 4.96 6.72
N ALA A 154 -3.30 5.35 7.99
CA ALA A 154 -4.45 5.64 8.81
C ALA A 154 -5.30 6.78 8.22
N ARG A 155 -4.65 7.85 7.71
CA ARG A 155 -5.36 8.94 7.05
C ARG A 155 -6.07 8.49 5.77
N GLY A 156 -5.43 7.68 4.93
CA GLY A 156 -6.08 7.13 3.74
C GLY A 156 -7.30 6.26 4.06
N ILE A 157 -7.20 5.39 5.08
CA ILE A 157 -8.34 4.60 5.56
C ILE A 157 -9.48 5.52 6.03
N TYR A 158 -9.16 6.56 6.81
CA TYR A 158 -10.16 7.53 7.26
C TYR A 158 -10.86 8.25 6.10
N ASP A 159 -10.10 8.76 5.13
CA ASP A 159 -10.66 9.50 4.00
C ASP A 159 -11.59 8.60 3.15
N VAL A 160 -11.21 7.33 2.95
CA VAL A 160 -12.07 6.34 2.28
C VAL A 160 -13.36 6.07 3.05
N LEU A 161 -13.30 5.92 4.37
CA LEU A 161 -14.49 5.66 5.20
C LEU A 161 -15.50 6.82 5.20
N LEU A 162 -15.07 8.05 4.90
CA LEU A 162 -15.98 9.18 4.75
C LEU A 162 -16.78 9.13 3.45
N TYR A 163 -16.16 8.60 2.39
CA TYR A 163 -16.66 8.61 1.00
C TYR A 163 -16.54 7.23 0.34
N GLU A 164 -16.97 6.18 1.04
CA GLU A 164 -16.77 4.78 0.62
C GLU A 164 -17.38 4.44 -0.75
N GLU A 165 -18.44 5.15 -1.15
CA GLU A 165 -19.18 4.94 -2.40
C GLU A 165 -18.96 6.07 -3.42
N ASN A 166 -17.96 6.94 -3.19
CA ASN A 166 -17.68 8.05 -4.10
C ASN A 166 -16.16 8.23 -4.26
N TYR A 167 -15.64 7.66 -5.36
CA TYR A 167 -14.22 7.71 -5.70
C TYR A 167 -13.70 9.14 -5.78
N GLU A 168 -14.41 10.02 -6.49
CA GLU A 168 -13.97 11.39 -6.76
C GLU A 168 -13.88 12.22 -5.47
N GLU A 169 -14.90 12.20 -4.62
CA GLU A 169 -14.91 12.94 -3.35
C GLU A 169 -13.82 12.46 -2.39
N ALA A 170 -13.58 11.15 -2.32
CA ALA A 170 -12.50 10.59 -1.51
C ALA A 170 -11.12 11.06 -1.98
N ILE A 171 -10.88 11.08 -3.29
CA ILE A 171 -9.63 11.56 -3.87
C ILE A 171 -9.50 13.08 -3.67
N ILE A 172 -10.55 13.86 -3.87
CA ILE A 172 -10.57 15.31 -3.61
C ILE A 172 -10.19 15.59 -2.16
N LEU A 173 -10.74 14.85 -1.20
CA LEU A 173 -10.38 14.99 0.21
C LEU A 173 -8.89 14.64 0.45
N ALA A 174 -8.43 13.53 -0.12
CA ALA A 174 -7.04 13.06 0.03
C ALA A 174 -6.02 14.09 -0.46
N ILE A 175 -6.33 14.84 -1.53
CA ILE A 175 -5.39 15.79 -2.14
C ILE A 175 -5.31 17.15 -1.46
N GLN A 176 -6.15 17.42 -0.46
CA GLN A 176 -6.14 18.69 0.30
C GLN A 176 -4.95 18.81 1.25
N GLY A 177 -4.36 17.69 1.68
CA GLY A 177 -3.27 17.63 2.65
C GLY A 177 -1.85 17.66 2.05
N LYS A 178 -0.84 17.72 2.94
CA LYS A 178 0.59 17.73 2.54
C LYS A 178 1.07 16.40 1.92
N ARG A 179 0.55 15.26 2.38
CA ARG A 179 0.89 13.91 1.87
C ARG A 179 -0.07 13.43 0.78
N LYS A 180 -0.62 14.37 0.00
CA LYS A 180 -1.64 14.13 -1.02
C LYS A 180 -1.36 12.97 -1.95
N ASN A 181 -0.11 12.79 -2.39
CA ASN A 181 0.25 11.73 -3.33
C ASN A 181 0.05 10.34 -2.70
N GLN A 182 0.54 10.12 -1.48
CA GLN A 182 0.43 8.83 -0.81
C GLN A 182 -0.96 8.57 -0.25
N ILE A 183 -1.63 9.58 0.30
CA ILE A 183 -3.03 9.43 0.76
C ILE A 183 -3.94 9.13 -0.43
N GLY A 184 -3.79 9.87 -1.54
CA GLY A 184 -4.52 9.61 -2.78
C GLY A 184 -4.24 8.22 -3.36
N TYR A 185 -2.98 7.76 -3.30
CA TYR A 185 -2.61 6.39 -3.68
C TYR A 185 -3.34 5.33 -2.84
N ILE A 186 -3.38 5.48 -1.52
CA ILE A 186 -4.10 4.56 -0.62
C ILE A 186 -5.60 4.55 -0.95
N CYS A 187 -6.21 5.75 -1.11
CA CYS A 187 -7.62 5.88 -1.45
C CYS A 187 -7.92 5.21 -2.78
N GLY A 188 -7.12 5.49 -3.81
CA GLY A 188 -7.28 4.89 -5.14
C GLY A 188 -7.14 3.36 -5.14
N CYS A 189 -6.23 2.80 -4.33
CA CYS A 189 -6.10 1.35 -4.18
C CYS A 189 -7.34 0.73 -3.53
N LEU A 190 -7.82 1.28 -2.41
CA LEU A 190 -8.94 0.71 -1.67
C LEU A 190 -10.26 0.87 -2.41
N LEU A 191 -10.52 2.07 -2.95
CA LEU A 191 -11.74 2.35 -3.69
C LEU A 191 -11.71 1.72 -5.08
N GLY A 192 -10.57 1.65 -5.75
CA GLY A 192 -10.46 0.94 -7.03
C GLY A 192 -10.79 -0.55 -6.91
N LEU A 193 -10.42 -1.19 -5.78
CA LEU A 193 -10.82 -2.58 -5.50
C LEU A 193 -12.31 -2.72 -5.18
N LYS A 194 -12.87 -1.77 -4.42
CA LYS A 194 -14.26 -1.81 -3.97
C LYS A 194 -15.26 -1.46 -5.09
N LEU A 195 -14.95 -0.41 -5.85
CA LEU A 195 -15.84 0.23 -6.81
C LEU A 195 -15.58 -0.21 -8.26
N GLY A 196 -14.38 -0.72 -8.54
CA GLY A 196 -13.97 -1.15 -9.87
C GLY A 196 -13.47 -0.01 -10.75
N LEU A 197 -13.03 -0.38 -11.96
CA LEU A 197 -12.37 0.53 -12.90
C LEU A 197 -13.32 1.61 -13.46
N ASP A 198 -14.60 1.28 -13.63
CA ASP A 198 -15.60 2.17 -14.25
C ASP A 198 -15.91 3.42 -13.42
N GLU A 199 -15.61 3.38 -12.12
CA GLU A 199 -15.81 4.48 -11.17
C GLU A 199 -14.61 5.46 -11.13
N ILE A 200 -13.51 5.14 -11.83
CA ILE A 200 -12.35 6.02 -11.94
C ILE A 200 -12.58 7.05 -13.07
N PRO A 201 -12.39 8.36 -12.83
CA PRO A 201 -12.54 9.39 -13.87
C PRO A 201 -11.67 9.11 -15.10
N LYS A 202 -12.28 9.06 -16.29
CA LYS A 202 -11.61 8.67 -17.54
C LYS A 202 -10.49 9.63 -17.94
N ASP A 203 -10.71 10.92 -17.75
CA ASP A 203 -9.73 11.98 -17.96
C ASP A 203 -8.50 11.80 -17.05
N ALA A 204 -8.71 11.37 -15.81
CA ALA A 204 -7.61 11.01 -14.92
C ALA A 204 -6.82 9.81 -15.47
N VAL A 205 -7.49 8.74 -15.94
CA VAL A 205 -6.83 7.56 -16.51
C VAL A 205 -6.04 7.90 -17.79
N GLU A 206 -6.61 8.68 -18.69
CA GLU A 206 -5.97 9.07 -19.96
C GLU A 206 -4.71 9.95 -19.76
N SER A 207 -4.63 10.64 -18.63
CA SER A 207 -3.47 11.48 -18.27
C SER A 207 -2.29 10.71 -17.66
N ILE A 208 -2.46 9.41 -17.35
CA ILE A 208 -1.44 8.60 -16.69
C ILE A 208 -0.32 8.23 -17.67
N ASP A 209 0.90 8.62 -17.32
CA ASP A 209 2.11 8.15 -18.00
C ASP A 209 2.23 6.62 -17.93
N CYS A 210 2.55 6.00 -19.06
CA CYS A 210 2.77 4.55 -19.16
C CYS A 210 1.56 3.69 -18.74
N ILE A 211 0.33 4.19 -18.92
CA ILE A 211 -0.90 3.44 -18.61
C ILE A 211 -0.96 2.06 -19.28
N ASP A 212 -0.42 1.94 -20.50
CA ASP A 212 -0.27 0.69 -21.24
C ASP A 212 0.57 -0.36 -20.47
N ILE A 213 1.64 0.07 -19.81
CA ILE A 213 2.50 -0.80 -19.01
C ILE A 213 1.79 -1.18 -17.71
N ILE A 214 1.11 -0.24 -17.06
CA ILE A 214 0.37 -0.48 -15.82
C ILE A 214 -0.71 -1.54 -16.04
N LEU A 215 -1.55 -1.38 -17.08
CA LEU A 215 -2.59 -2.34 -17.42
C LEU A 215 -2.01 -3.73 -17.70
N LYS A 216 -0.91 -3.82 -18.46
CA LYS A 216 -0.23 -5.09 -18.73
C LYS A 216 0.32 -5.76 -17.47
N MET A 217 0.76 -5.00 -16.48
CA MET A 217 1.19 -5.55 -15.19
C MET A 217 -0.01 -6.03 -14.37
N SER A 218 -1.11 -5.27 -14.36
CA SER A 218 -2.36 -5.66 -13.73
C SER A 218 -2.92 -6.97 -14.29
N ASP A 219 -2.94 -7.13 -15.62
CA ASP A 219 -3.39 -8.36 -16.28
C ASP A 219 -2.55 -9.58 -15.84
N LYS A 220 -1.23 -9.42 -15.77
CA LYS A 220 -0.33 -10.49 -15.32
C LYS A 220 -0.54 -10.87 -13.86
N LEU A 221 -0.81 -9.88 -13.00
CA LEU A 221 -1.17 -10.11 -11.60
C LEU A 221 -2.49 -10.87 -11.50
N GLY A 222 -3.51 -10.49 -12.27
CA GLY A 222 -4.79 -11.20 -12.36
C GLY A 222 -4.65 -12.65 -12.85
N ILE A 223 -3.95 -12.86 -13.97
CA ILE A 223 -3.70 -14.20 -14.53
C ILE A 223 -2.92 -15.09 -13.54
N SER A 224 -1.95 -14.53 -12.81
CA SER A 224 -1.20 -15.29 -11.80
C SER A 224 -2.10 -15.76 -10.66
N TYR A 225 -3.18 -15.05 -10.35
CA TYR A 225 -4.16 -15.46 -9.34
C TYR A 225 -5.07 -16.58 -9.87
N GLU A 226 -5.63 -16.43 -11.08
CA GLU A 226 -6.45 -17.48 -11.70
C GLU A 226 -5.71 -18.81 -11.73
N ASN A 227 -4.43 -18.81 -12.13
CA ASN A 227 -3.63 -20.02 -12.15
C ASN A 227 -3.37 -20.64 -10.76
N LYS A 228 -3.39 -19.87 -9.65
CA LYS A 228 -3.34 -20.44 -8.29
C LYS A 228 -4.64 -21.17 -7.94
N LEU A 229 -5.79 -20.66 -8.37
CA LEU A 229 -7.09 -21.33 -8.15
C LEU A 229 -7.18 -22.70 -8.82
N TYR A 230 -6.49 -22.91 -9.95
CA TYR A 230 -6.50 -24.20 -10.68
C TYR A 230 -5.44 -25.21 -10.22
N ILE A 231 -4.56 -24.85 -9.27
CA ILE A 231 -3.50 -25.74 -8.73
C ILE A 231 -3.84 -26.22 -7.32
N THR A 232 -4.97 -25.80 -6.75
CA THR A 232 -5.47 -26.22 -5.43
C THR A 232 -6.68 -27.14 -5.59
#